data_AF-A0ABD4TN63-F1
#
_entry.id   AF-A0ABD4TN63-F1
#
_cell.length_a   1.000
_cell.length_b   1.000
_cell.length_c   1.000
_cell.angle_alpha   90.00
_cell.angle_beta   90.00
_cell.angle_gamma   90.00
#
_symmetry.space_group_name_H-M   'P 1'
#
loop_
_entity.id
_entity.type
_entity.pdbx_description
1 polymer ?
#
loop_
_entity_poly.entity_id
_entity_poly.type
_entity_poly.pdbx_seq_one_letter_code
_entity_poly.pdbx_strand_id
1 'polypeptide(L)'
;MRSSSYLFIALLIGIFIGAGGALLISGSTYPDHVSPDREIIFQVSTIDALLESVYDGVMPVSELTRYGDLGIGTFDSLDGELIMVDGVVYQARADGSVVVAAHNLKVPLAAVTFFDEDIIIPDLSTRGFAEFEDSIGGAIRSENLKYAIRIDGTFPEVTVRAPHGQERPYPRLVDALADQYMATHTNITGTAVGFLLPEYVGGLNVPGYHLHFISDDLSVGGHIVDFSLDSATVSLDETLTFMMRLPSEGGFIDADLTRDLSDELAFVERPGQD
;
A
#
# COMPACT_ATOMS: atom_id res chain seq x y z
N MET A 1 -1.10 -5.36 -91.31
CA MET A 1 -1.28 -6.69 -91.95
C MET A 1 -2.56 -7.31 -91.42
N ARG A 2 -3.40 -7.78 -92.36
CA ARG A 2 -4.62 -8.62 -92.29
C ARG A 2 -4.91 -9.32 -90.94
N SER A 3 -6.09 -9.28 -90.31
CA SER A 3 -7.49 -9.55 -90.69
C SER A 3 -7.99 -10.81 -90.00
N SER A 4 -9.18 -10.72 -89.36
CA SER A 4 -10.21 -11.76 -89.29
C SER A 4 -9.92 -12.99 -88.39
N SER A 5 -10.85 -13.69 -87.74
CA SER A 5 -12.29 -13.60 -87.42
C SER A 5 -12.64 -14.94 -86.71
N TYR A 6 -13.84 -15.03 -86.12
CA TYR A 6 -14.62 -16.26 -85.84
C TYR A 6 -14.22 -17.10 -84.59
N LEU A 7 -15.10 -17.80 -83.84
CA LEU A 7 -16.55 -17.96 -83.75
C LEU A 7 -16.80 -19.10 -82.71
N PHE A 8 -17.84 -18.99 -81.87
CA PHE A 8 -18.69 -20.09 -81.32
C PHE A 8 -18.13 -21.12 -80.28
N ILE A 9 -18.76 -21.23 -79.09
CA ILE A 9 -19.80 -22.25 -78.72
C ILE A 9 -19.96 -22.45 -77.20
N ALA A 10 -21.25 -22.51 -76.81
CA ALA A 10 -21.91 -23.22 -75.72
C ALA A 10 -21.66 -22.91 -74.23
N LEU A 11 -22.70 -22.29 -73.68
CA LEU A 11 -23.38 -22.61 -72.42
C LEU A 11 -23.58 -24.13 -72.19
N LEU A 12 -23.29 -24.63 -70.98
CA LEU A 12 -24.01 -25.69 -70.24
C LEU A 12 -23.33 -25.87 -68.86
N ILE A 13 -23.86 -25.23 -67.82
CA ILE A 13 -24.65 -25.84 -66.74
C ILE A 13 -23.97 -27.07 -66.11
N GLY A 14 -23.35 -26.81 -64.96
CA GLY A 14 -23.08 -27.80 -63.92
C GLY A 14 -23.33 -27.17 -62.57
N ILE A 15 -24.59 -27.16 -62.15
CA ILE A 15 -24.98 -26.88 -60.76
C ILE A 15 -24.37 -27.99 -59.90
N PHE A 16 -23.43 -27.64 -59.03
CA PHE A 16 -23.17 -28.42 -57.82
C PHE A 16 -23.24 -27.48 -56.62
N ILE A 17 -24.27 -27.71 -55.83
CA ILE A 17 -24.54 -27.10 -54.54
C ILE A 17 -23.38 -27.49 -53.61
N GLY A 18 -22.54 -26.51 -53.28
CA GLY A 18 -21.53 -26.62 -52.24
C GLY A 18 -21.75 -25.50 -51.25
N ALA A 19 -22.43 -25.82 -50.14
CA ALA A 19 -22.52 -24.96 -48.97
C ALA A 19 -21.11 -24.59 -48.51
N GLY A 20 -20.77 -23.30 -48.52
CA GLY A 20 -19.42 -22.85 -48.22
C GLY A 20 -19.39 -21.39 -47.78
N GLY A 21 -19.56 -21.18 -46.47
CA GLY A 21 -18.96 -20.08 -45.70
C GLY A 21 -19.35 -18.66 -46.08
N ALA A 22 -20.41 -18.15 -45.47
CA ALA A 22 -20.46 -16.71 -45.18
C ALA A 22 -19.29 -16.38 -44.25
N LEU A 23 -18.33 -15.62 -44.77
CA LEU A 23 -17.20 -15.11 -43.99
C LEU A 23 -17.74 -14.04 -43.02
N LEU A 24 -18.21 -14.48 -41.85
CA LEU A 24 -18.47 -13.61 -40.72
C LEU A 24 -17.11 -13.15 -40.20
N ILE A 25 -16.74 -11.93 -40.54
CA ILE A 25 -15.64 -11.22 -39.86
C ILE A 25 -16.19 -10.93 -38.46
N SER A 26 -15.94 -11.83 -37.50
CA SER A 26 -16.16 -11.53 -36.10
C SER A 26 -15.16 -10.43 -35.73
N GLY A 27 -15.64 -9.20 -35.57
CA GLY A 27 -14.88 -8.18 -34.89
C GLY A 27 -14.57 -8.72 -33.50
N SER A 28 -13.30 -9.03 -33.24
CA SER A 28 -12.80 -9.22 -31.89
C SER A 28 -12.97 -7.89 -31.18
N THR A 29 -14.00 -7.77 -30.37
CA THR A 29 -14.06 -6.76 -29.33
C THR A 29 -12.91 -7.06 -28.37
N TYR A 30 -11.77 -6.42 -28.58
CA TYR A 30 -10.83 -6.23 -27.50
C TYR A 30 -11.60 -5.48 -26.41
N PRO A 31 -11.63 -5.97 -25.16
CA PRO A 31 -12.05 -5.12 -24.07
C PRO A 31 -11.01 -4.00 -23.96
N ASP A 32 -11.35 -2.83 -24.50
CA ASP A 32 -10.78 -1.59 -24.02
C ASP A 32 -11.08 -1.52 -22.52
N HIS A 33 -10.05 -1.23 -21.72
CA HIS A 33 -9.98 -1.28 -20.25
C HIS A 33 -9.63 -2.65 -19.64
N VAL A 34 -8.39 -3.10 -19.87
CA VAL A 34 -7.65 -3.71 -18.75
C VAL A 34 -7.39 -2.56 -17.79
N SER A 35 -8.17 -2.47 -16.71
CA SER A 35 -7.78 -1.63 -15.57
C SER A 35 -6.34 -1.99 -15.24
N PRO A 36 -5.40 -1.02 -15.07
CA PRO A 36 -4.10 -1.35 -14.52
C PRO A 36 -4.35 -2.18 -13.25
N ASP A 37 -3.63 -3.29 -13.13
CA ASP A 37 -3.77 -4.24 -12.04
C ASP A 37 -3.72 -3.46 -10.71
N ARG A 38 -4.87 -3.42 -10.01
CA ARG A 38 -5.02 -2.69 -8.75
C ARG A 38 -4.46 -3.49 -7.57
N GLU A 39 -4.20 -4.77 -7.79
CA GLU A 39 -3.66 -5.72 -6.82
C GLU A 39 -2.14 -5.57 -6.63
N ILE A 40 -1.63 -4.34 -6.54
CA ILE A 40 -0.21 -4.04 -6.37
C ILE A 40 0.02 -3.21 -5.11
N ILE A 41 0.74 -3.78 -4.14
CA ILE A 41 1.42 -2.97 -3.11
C ILE A 41 2.66 -2.37 -3.76
N PHE A 42 2.65 -1.06 -3.95
CA PHE A 42 3.81 -0.29 -4.38
C PHE A 42 4.58 0.22 -3.16
N GLN A 43 5.88 -0.08 -3.12
CA GLN A 43 6.76 0.33 -2.05
C GLN A 43 7.96 1.13 -2.56
N VAL A 44 8.32 2.17 -1.81
CA VAL A 44 9.56 2.93 -1.95
C VAL A 44 10.58 2.43 -0.94
N SER A 45 11.77 2.02 -1.37
CA SER A 45 12.86 1.54 -0.50
C SER A 45 12.52 0.27 0.30
N THR A 46 13.30 -0.02 1.35
CA THR A 46 13.14 -1.16 2.28
C THR A 46 13.12 -0.69 3.73
N ILE A 47 12.51 -1.48 4.62
CA ILE A 47 12.53 -1.20 6.06
C ILE A 47 13.95 -1.27 6.65
N ASP A 48 14.79 -2.21 6.19
CA ASP A 48 16.18 -2.31 6.67
C ASP A 48 17.01 -1.07 6.34
N ALA A 49 16.76 -0.44 5.18
CA ALA A 49 17.43 0.81 4.85
C ALA A 49 17.03 1.93 5.83
N LEU A 50 15.76 1.98 6.24
CA LEU A 50 15.29 2.91 7.25
C LEU A 50 15.93 2.61 8.62
N LEU A 51 16.00 1.35 9.04
CA LEU A 51 16.66 0.92 10.29
C LEU A 51 18.15 1.33 10.32
N GLU A 52 18.83 1.24 9.18
CA GLU A 52 20.23 1.65 8.96
C GLU A 52 20.38 3.12 8.55
N SER A 53 19.52 4.00 9.05
CA SER A 53 19.65 5.47 8.97
C SER A 53 19.51 6.09 7.58
N VAL A 54 18.93 5.38 6.60
CA VAL A 54 18.69 5.93 5.26
C VAL A 54 17.36 6.71 5.24
N TYR A 55 17.39 7.94 5.75
CA TYR A 55 16.21 8.82 5.88
C TYR A 55 16.03 9.82 4.75
N ASP A 56 16.93 9.85 3.78
CA ASP A 56 16.83 10.80 2.65
C ASP A 56 15.66 10.43 1.74
N GLY A 57 14.78 11.40 1.50
CA GLY A 57 13.61 11.26 0.66
C GLY A 57 13.97 11.13 -0.82
N VAL A 58 13.44 10.10 -1.45
CA VAL A 58 13.79 9.70 -2.83
C VAL A 58 12.63 9.85 -3.81
N MET A 59 11.41 9.99 -3.30
CA MET A 59 10.20 10.14 -4.11
C MET A 59 9.32 11.27 -3.54
N PRO A 60 8.86 12.22 -4.36
CA PRO A 60 7.89 13.23 -3.91
C PRO A 60 6.49 12.63 -3.76
N VAL A 61 5.70 13.18 -2.83
CA VAL A 61 4.28 12.81 -2.60
C VAL A 61 3.44 12.86 -3.89
N SER A 62 3.69 13.84 -4.76
CA SER A 62 3.02 13.96 -6.06
C SER A 62 3.25 12.78 -7.00
N GLU A 63 4.37 12.09 -6.82
CA GLU A 63 4.68 10.87 -7.59
C GLU A 63 4.12 9.64 -6.88
N LEU A 64 4.23 9.56 -5.55
CA LEU A 64 3.72 8.46 -4.73
C LEU A 64 2.21 8.23 -4.94
N THR A 65 1.41 9.30 -4.94
CA THR A 65 -0.05 9.28 -5.16
C THR A 65 -0.48 8.75 -6.53
N ARG A 66 0.47 8.49 -7.45
CA ARG A 66 0.18 7.83 -8.73
C ARG A 66 0.14 6.31 -8.62
N TYR A 67 0.54 5.76 -7.48
CA TYR A 67 0.66 4.33 -7.23
C TYR A 67 -0.35 3.81 -6.19
N GLY A 68 -1.15 4.70 -5.59
CA GLY A 68 -2.18 4.29 -4.64
C GLY A 68 -2.98 5.45 -4.08
N ASP A 69 -4.06 5.10 -3.39
CA ASP A 69 -4.96 5.99 -2.67
C ASP A 69 -5.10 5.63 -1.18
N LEU A 70 -4.49 4.52 -0.75
CA LEU A 70 -4.34 4.10 0.64
C LEU A 70 -2.89 3.71 0.93
N GLY A 71 -2.37 4.08 2.09
CA GLY A 71 -1.05 3.64 2.50
C GLY A 71 -0.43 4.40 3.66
N ILE A 72 0.81 4.02 3.98
CA ILE A 72 1.57 4.48 5.14
C ILE A 72 3.05 4.64 4.82
N GLY A 73 3.81 5.29 5.70
CA GLY A 73 5.25 5.49 5.56
C GLY A 73 5.75 6.64 6.43
N THR A 74 6.86 7.25 6.05
CA THR A 74 7.42 8.43 6.72
C THR A 74 7.91 9.46 5.69
N PHE A 75 8.45 10.58 6.15
CA PHE A 75 8.96 11.65 5.29
C PHE A 75 10.48 11.79 5.38
N ASP A 76 11.02 12.57 4.46
CA ASP A 76 12.43 12.96 4.42
C ASP A 76 12.92 13.36 5.81
N SER A 77 14.12 12.88 6.16
CA SER A 77 14.71 13.06 7.50
C SER A 77 13.89 12.44 8.65
N LEU A 78 13.01 11.47 8.38
CA LEU A 78 12.13 10.83 9.39
C LEU A 78 11.17 11.85 10.05
N ASP A 79 10.81 12.92 9.34
CA ASP A 79 9.94 13.97 9.88
C ASP A 79 8.47 13.53 9.92
N GLY A 80 8.09 12.83 10.97
CA GLY A 80 6.72 12.38 11.21
C GLY A 80 6.26 11.20 10.37
N GLU A 81 4.97 10.90 10.48
CA GLU A 81 4.33 9.74 9.87
C GLU A 81 3.47 10.13 8.69
N LEU A 82 3.56 9.36 7.62
CA LEU A 82 2.73 9.45 6.43
C LEU A 82 1.48 8.61 6.62
N ILE A 83 0.31 9.23 6.45
CA ILE A 83 -0.98 8.53 6.37
C ILE A 83 -1.64 8.91 5.05
N MET A 84 -1.97 7.94 4.20
CA MET A 84 -2.70 8.17 2.95
C MET A 84 -4.08 7.53 3.06
N VAL A 85 -5.12 8.37 2.95
CA VAL A 85 -6.53 7.95 2.95
C VAL A 85 -7.24 8.67 1.81
N ASP A 86 -7.96 7.92 0.99
CA ASP A 86 -8.74 8.41 -0.16
C ASP A 86 -7.90 9.31 -1.10
N GLY A 87 -6.63 8.97 -1.28
CA GLY A 87 -5.67 9.69 -2.13
C GLY A 87 -5.11 10.99 -1.52
N VAL A 88 -5.53 11.36 -0.31
CA VAL A 88 -4.97 12.50 0.43
C VAL A 88 -3.87 12.02 1.35
N VAL A 89 -2.71 12.68 1.27
CA VAL A 89 -1.55 12.36 2.12
C VAL A 89 -1.46 13.35 3.26
N TYR A 90 -1.41 12.83 4.47
CA TYR A 90 -1.25 13.56 5.72
C TYR A 90 0.11 13.28 6.34
N GLN A 91 0.64 14.29 7.04
CA GLN A 91 1.83 14.20 7.88
C GLN A 91 1.40 14.39 9.33
N ALA A 92 1.49 13.33 10.14
CA ALA A 92 1.38 13.40 11.58
C ALA A 92 2.77 13.67 12.19
N ARG A 93 2.91 14.74 12.95
CA ARG A 93 4.21 15.27 13.41
C ARG A 93 4.43 14.98 14.90
N ALA A 94 5.69 15.07 15.31
CA ALA A 94 6.08 14.89 16.71
C ALA A 94 5.62 16.01 17.67
N ASP A 95 5.00 17.09 17.17
CA ASP A 95 4.29 18.05 18.01
C ASP A 95 2.81 17.68 18.24
N GLY A 96 2.38 16.52 17.72
CA GLY A 96 1.02 16.01 17.77
C GLY A 96 0.10 16.58 16.70
N SER A 97 0.56 17.51 15.87
CA SER A 97 -0.26 18.07 14.79
C SER A 97 -0.34 17.15 13.58
N VAL A 98 -1.47 17.24 12.86
CA VAL A 98 -1.66 16.59 11.56
C VAL A 98 -1.88 17.67 10.50
N VAL A 99 -1.17 17.56 9.38
CA VAL A 99 -1.31 18.48 8.25
C VAL A 99 -1.38 17.72 6.94
N VAL A 100 -2.00 18.31 5.92
CA VAL A 100 -1.90 17.78 4.55
C VAL A 100 -0.45 17.94 4.06
N ALA A 101 0.14 16.85 3.59
CA ALA A 101 1.52 16.84 3.11
C ALA A 101 1.64 17.66 1.82
N ALA A 102 2.70 18.48 1.74
CA ALA A 102 2.99 19.20 0.52
C ALA A 102 3.37 18.23 -0.60
N HIS A 103 2.88 18.48 -1.83
CA HIS A 103 3.11 17.60 -2.98
C HIS A 103 4.60 17.34 -3.30
N ASN A 104 5.49 18.27 -2.94
CA ASN A 104 6.93 18.18 -3.16
C ASN A 104 7.70 17.61 -1.95
N LEU A 105 7.04 17.38 -0.81
CA LEU A 105 7.65 16.68 0.31
C LEU A 105 8.00 15.27 -0.15
N LYS A 106 9.16 14.77 0.27
CA LYS A 106 9.68 13.48 -0.19
C LYS A 106 9.54 12.42 0.89
N VAL A 107 9.49 11.16 0.44
CA VAL A 107 9.43 9.98 1.30
C VAL A 107 10.70 9.13 1.11
N PRO A 108 11.33 8.65 2.20
CA PRO A 108 12.40 7.66 2.14
C PRO A 108 11.86 6.22 2.13
N LEU A 109 10.71 6.00 2.78
CA LEU A 109 9.98 4.73 2.86
C LEU A 109 8.48 5.02 2.83
N ALA A 110 7.75 4.32 1.96
CA ALA A 110 6.30 4.32 1.93
C ALA A 110 5.79 3.05 1.24
N ALA A 111 4.61 2.58 1.64
CA ALA A 111 3.86 1.53 0.96
C ALA A 111 2.44 2.03 0.68
N VAL A 112 1.98 1.90 -0.56
CA VAL A 112 0.66 2.35 -1.02
C VAL A 112 0.03 1.33 -1.98
N THR A 113 -1.28 1.31 -2.05
CA THR A 113 -2.05 0.53 -3.04
C THR A 113 -3.28 1.33 -3.50
N PHE A 114 -3.87 0.94 -4.62
CA PHE A 114 -5.20 1.41 -5.01
C PHE A 114 -6.26 0.52 -4.38
N PHE A 115 -6.75 0.90 -3.21
CA PHE A 115 -7.54 0.05 -2.32
C PHE A 115 -8.88 -0.37 -2.92
N ASP A 116 -9.21 -1.66 -2.80
CA ASP A 116 -10.51 -2.25 -3.09
C ASP A 116 -11.00 -3.10 -1.91
N GLU A 117 -12.31 -3.07 -1.64
CA GLU A 117 -12.89 -3.82 -0.51
C GLU A 117 -13.25 -5.25 -0.91
N ASP A 118 -12.33 -6.20 -0.70
CA ASP A 118 -12.55 -7.62 -0.99
C ASP A 118 -13.27 -8.35 0.14
N ILE A 119 -12.87 -8.05 1.38
CA ILE A 119 -13.42 -8.66 2.60
C ILE A 119 -13.89 -7.52 3.51
N ILE A 120 -15.14 -7.57 3.94
CA ILE A 120 -15.73 -6.59 4.85
C ILE A 120 -16.21 -7.29 6.12
N ILE A 121 -15.76 -6.82 7.27
CA ILE A 121 -16.14 -7.28 8.60
C ILE A 121 -16.86 -6.10 9.29
N PRO A 122 -18.21 -6.08 9.28
CA PRO A 122 -18.97 -5.01 9.90
C PRO A 122 -19.05 -5.18 11.42
N ASP A 123 -19.27 -4.07 12.12
CA ASP A 123 -19.58 -4.01 13.56
C ASP A 123 -18.57 -4.78 14.45
N LEU A 124 -17.28 -4.74 14.09
CA LEU A 124 -16.23 -5.38 14.86
C LEU A 124 -15.92 -4.58 16.13
N SER A 125 -15.90 -5.27 17.27
CA SER A 125 -15.43 -4.74 18.55
C SER A 125 -14.31 -5.64 19.10
N THR A 126 -13.21 -5.03 19.53
CA THR A 126 -12.03 -5.71 20.05
C THR A 126 -11.45 -4.92 21.22
N ARG A 127 -10.89 -5.62 22.21
CA ARG A 127 -10.29 -4.98 23.40
C ARG A 127 -8.80 -4.66 23.27
N GLY A 128 -8.18 -4.97 22.14
CA GLY A 128 -6.74 -4.85 21.92
C GLY A 128 -6.32 -5.56 20.64
N PHE A 129 -5.03 -5.43 20.28
CA PHE A 129 -4.44 -6.09 19.11
C PHE A 129 -4.72 -7.59 19.07
N ALA A 130 -4.49 -8.35 20.14
CA ALA A 130 -4.64 -9.81 20.11
C ALA A 130 -6.05 -10.28 19.66
N GLU A 131 -7.11 -9.66 20.17
CA GLU A 131 -8.48 -9.99 19.75
C GLU A 131 -8.78 -9.54 18.30
N PHE A 132 -8.13 -8.46 17.86
CA PHE A 132 -8.19 -8.02 16.47
C PHE A 132 -7.48 -9.01 15.55
N GLU A 133 -6.26 -9.42 15.86
CA GLU A 133 -5.49 -10.40 15.07
C GLU A 133 -6.25 -11.73 14.95
N ASP A 134 -6.86 -12.23 16.04
CA ASP A 134 -7.71 -13.43 16.02
C ASP A 134 -8.93 -13.27 15.09
N SER A 135 -9.56 -12.10 15.13
CA SER A 135 -10.76 -11.81 14.32
C SER A 135 -10.43 -11.76 12.82
N ILE A 136 -9.33 -11.09 12.45
CA ILE A 136 -8.88 -11.00 11.06
C ILE A 136 -8.31 -12.34 10.57
N GLY A 137 -7.58 -13.07 11.41
CA GLY A 137 -7.06 -14.40 11.10
C GLY A 137 -8.15 -15.41 10.73
N GLY A 138 -9.36 -15.27 11.30
CA GLY A 138 -10.53 -16.05 10.93
C GLY A 138 -11.18 -15.66 9.59
N ALA A 139 -10.87 -14.48 9.04
CA ALA A 139 -11.46 -13.95 7.82
C ALA A 139 -10.56 -14.11 6.59
N ILE A 140 -9.24 -14.02 6.77
CA ILE A 140 -8.28 -14.16 5.65
C ILE A 140 -8.10 -15.63 5.25
N ARG A 141 -7.82 -15.88 3.96
CA ARG A 141 -7.64 -17.25 3.47
C ARG A 141 -6.21 -17.78 3.61
N SER A 142 -5.23 -16.91 3.81
CA SER A 142 -3.83 -17.30 4.00
C SER A 142 -2.98 -16.17 4.56
N GLU A 143 -2.14 -16.49 5.56
CA GLU A 143 -1.09 -15.63 6.09
C GLU A 143 0.11 -15.46 5.16
N ASN A 144 0.18 -16.18 4.04
CA ASN A 144 1.24 -16.04 3.03
C ASN A 144 0.94 -14.95 1.99
N LEU A 145 -0.27 -14.39 2.03
CA LEU A 145 -0.70 -13.31 1.15
C LEU A 145 -0.56 -11.97 1.87
N LYS A 146 -0.59 -10.89 1.10
CA LYS A 146 -0.50 -9.53 1.61
C LYS A 146 -1.89 -8.94 1.57
N TYR A 147 -2.22 -8.15 2.57
CA TYR A 147 -3.48 -7.44 2.61
C TYR A 147 -3.25 -5.97 2.92
N ALA A 148 -3.91 -5.07 2.21
CA ALA A 148 -4.12 -3.72 2.70
C ALA A 148 -5.36 -3.69 3.60
N ILE A 149 -5.32 -2.85 4.63
CA ILE A 149 -6.34 -2.80 5.68
C ILE A 149 -6.84 -1.37 5.79
N ARG A 150 -8.16 -1.21 5.86
CA ARG A 150 -8.83 0.01 6.27
C ARG A 150 -9.78 -0.30 7.42
N ILE A 151 -9.75 0.50 8.48
CA ILE A 151 -10.63 0.40 9.63
C ILE A 151 -11.28 1.75 9.85
N ASP A 152 -12.59 1.85 9.68
CA ASP A 152 -13.35 3.06 9.96
C ASP A 152 -14.29 2.81 11.15
N GLY A 153 -14.26 3.70 12.15
CA GLY A 153 -15.17 3.58 13.29
C GLY A 153 -14.73 4.32 14.53
N THR A 154 -15.19 3.81 15.68
CA THR A 154 -14.85 4.33 17.00
C THR A 154 -13.70 3.53 17.60
N PHE A 155 -12.70 4.25 18.09
CA PHE A 155 -11.57 3.74 18.83
C PHE A 155 -11.73 4.17 20.29
N PRO A 156 -12.24 3.29 21.18
CA PRO A 156 -12.32 3.59 22.61
C PRO A 156 -10.97 3.97 23.20
N GLU A 157 -9.90 3.36 22.69
CA GLU A 157 -8.52 3.71 22.96
C GLU A 157 -7.69 3.53 21.68
N VAL A 158 -6.84 4.50 21.37
CA VAL A 158 -5.79 4.38 20.34
C VAL A 158 -4.53 5.08 20.82
N THR A 159 -3.43 4.37 20.82
CA THR A 159 -2.09 4.89 21.12
C THR A 159 -1.35 5.07 19.81
N VAL A 160 -0.95 6.31 19.52
CA VAL A 160 -0.16 6.64 18.33
C VAL A 160 1.19 7.21 18.70
N ARG A 161 2.16 7.04 17.80
CA ARG A 161 3.48 7.68 17.86
C ARG A 161 3.82 8.46 16.59
N ALA A 162 4.73 9.42 16.69
CA ALA A 162 5.33 10.09 15.54
C ALA A 162 6.79 10.53 15.84
N PRO A 163 7.75 10.25 14.94
CA PRO A 163 9.14 10.63 15.11
C PRO A 163 9.37 12.13 14.90
N HIS A 164 10.37 12.67 15.58
CA HIS A 164 10.92 13.97 15.24
C HIS A 164 11.73 13.89 13.95
N GLY A 165 11.70 14.94 13.14
CA GLY A 165 12.67 15.12 12.07
C GLY A 165 14.11 15.08 12.61
N GLN A 166 14.98 14.39 11.89
CA GLN A 166 16.36 14.12 12.26
C GLN A 166 17.32 15.02 11.49
N GLU A 167 18.50 15.23 12.04
CA GLU A 167 19.59 15.94 11.35
C GLU A 167 20.75 14.98 11.06
N ARG A 168 21.54 15.30 10.03
CA ARG A 168 22.74 14.52 9.70
C ARG A 168 23.86 14.76 10.73
N PRO A 169 24.70 13.75 11.02
CA PRO A 169 24.58 12.36 10.58
C PRO A 169 23.38 11.69 11.26
N TYR A 170 22.53 11.03 10.48
CA TYR A 170 21.30 10.44 10.99
C TYR A 170 21.62 9.33 11.99
N PRO A 171 20.92 9.27 13.13
CA PRO A 171 21.03 8.15 14.07
C PRO A 171 20.37 6.89 13.50
N ARG A 172 20.57 5.73 14.12
CA ARG A 172 19.78 4.52 13.79
C ARG A 172 18.34 4.71 14.24
N LEU A 173 17.41 3.97 13.64
CA LEU A 173 15.98 4.17 13.90
C LEU A 173 15.61 3.95 15.38
N VAL A 174 16.20 2.94 16.00
CA VAL A 174 16.05 2.69 17.44
C VAL A 174 16.44 3.88 18.31
N ASP A 175 17.50 4.60 17.93
CA ASP A 175 17.97 5.78 18.65
C ASP A 175 17.13 7.02 18.30
N ALA A 176 16.70 7.15 17.04
CA ALA A 176 15.85 8.23 16.56
C ALA A 176 14.47 8.25 17.24
N LEU A 177 13.96 7.07 17.61
CA LEU A 177 12.66 6.87 18.25
C LEU A 177 12.73 6.87 19.79
N ALA A 178 13.91 7.06 20.38
CA ALA A 178 14.05 7.14 21.84
C ALA A 178 13.36 8.38 22.44
N ASP A 179 13.28 9.46 21.65
CA ASP A 179 12.51 10.66 21.94
C ASP A 179 11.54 10.87 20.78
N GLN A 180 10.27 10.58 21.01
CA GLN A 180 9.21 10.65 20.01
C GLN A 180 7.90 11.08 20.66
N TYR A 181 7.01 11.66 19.86
CA TYR A 181 5.63 11.83 20.30
C TYR A 181 5.01 10.45 20.50
N MET A 182 4.38 10.24 21.65
CA MET A 182 3.57 9.06 21.91
C MET A 182 2.42 9.46 22.84
N ALA A 183 1.19 9.19 22.42
CA ALA A 183 0.01 9.57 23.19
C ALA A 183 -1.14 8.58 22.97
N THR A 184 -1.86 8.31 24.05
CA THR A 184 -3.10 7.55 24.05
C THR A 184 -4.29 8.50 24.01
N HIS A 185 -5.16 8.30 23.05
CA HIS A 185 -6.41 9.03 22.85
C HIS A 185 -7.58 8.10 23.15
N THR A 186 -8.68 8.64 23.66
CA THR A 186 -9.83 7.84 24.09
C THR A 186 -11.12 8.31 23.43
N ASN A 187 -11.98 7.36 23.09
CA ASN A 187 -13.30 7.58 22.47
C ASN A 187 -13.23 8.53 21.26
N ILE A 188 -12.30 8.23 20.35
CA ILE A 188 -12.09 9.03 19.13
C ILE A 188 -12.62 8.27 17.92
N THR A 189 -13.18 8.99 16.96
CA THR A 189 -13.57 8.43 15.66
C THR A 189 -12.52 8.76 14.61
N GLY A 190 -12.30 7.85 13.68
CA GLY A 190 -11.32 8.04 12.63
C GLY A 190 -11.13 6.81 11.76
N THR A 191 -10.03 6.83 11.03
CA THR A 191 -9.63 5.80 10.09
C THR A 191 -8.23 5.31 10.41
N ALA A 192 -8.07 4.00 10.56
CA ALA A 192 -6.76 3.35 10.53
C ALA A 192 -6.52 2.70 9.16
N VAL A 193 -5.32 2.87 8.62
CA VAL A 193 -4.91 2.29 7.33
C VAL A 193 -3.55 1.64 7.44
N GLY A 194 -3.28 0.64 6.62
CA GLY A 194 -1.95 0.04 6.51
C GLY A 194 -2.01 -1.35 5.91
N PHE A 195 -1.17 -2.24 6.41
CA PHE A 195 -0.96 -3.55 5.80
C PHE A 195 -0.86 -4.68 6.82
N LEU A 196 -1.29 -5.86 6.41
CA LEU A 196 -0.94 -7.15 7.00
C LEU A 196 -0.04 -7.89 6.01
N LEU A 197 1.24 -8.04 6.36
CA LEU A 197 2.25 -8.63 5.49
C LEU A 197 2.81 -9.95 6.04
N PRO A 198 3.15 -10.90 5.16
CA PRO A 198 3.65 -12.21 5.57
C PRO A 198 5.09 -12.15 6.08
N GLU A 199 5.45 -13.05 7.00
CA GLU A 199 6.80 -13.13 7.61
C GLU A 199 7.97 -13.11 6.61
N TYR A 200 7.79 -13.68 5.41
CA TYR A 200 8.84 -13.73 4.40
C TYR A 200 9.21 -12.36 3.80
N VAL A 201 8.46 -11.28 4.08
CA VAL A 201 8.84 -9.92 3.65
C VAL A 201 9.82 -9.24 4.61
N GLY A 202 10.24 -9.92 5.68
CA GLY A 202 11.24 -9.40 6.62
C GLY A 202 12.45 -8.79 5.90
N GLY A 203 12.84 -7.61 6.35
CA GLY A 203 13.88 -6.77 5.76
C GLY A 203 13.45 -5.93 4.55
N LEU A 204 12.39 -6.33 3.85
CA LEU A 204 11.75 -5.52 2.81
C LEU A 204 10.72 -4.57 3.41
N ASN A 205 9.81 -5.09 4.25
CA ASN A 205 8.78 -4.32 4.95
C ASN A 205 8.55 -4.94 6.35
N VAL A 206 7.61 -4.40 7.11
CA VAL A 206 7.24 -4.84 8.47
C VAL A 206 6.32 -6.06 8.39
N PRO A 207 6.74 -7.24 8.90
CA PRO A 207 5.86 -8.40 9.00
C PRO A 207 4.69 -8.18 9.98
N GLY A 208 3.57 -8.85 9.72
CA GLY A 208 2.36 -8.70 10.50
C GLY A 208 1.65 -7.38 10.22
N TYR A 209 0.96 -6.86 11.23
CA TYR A 209 0.21 -5.60 11.13
C TYR A 209 1.13 -4.39 11.27
N HIS A 210 1.00 -3.48 10.33
CA HIS A 210 1.61 -2.16 10.36
C HIS A 210 0.54 -1.15 9.95
N LEU A 211 0.08 -0.34 10.91
CA LEU A 211 -1.10 0.50 10.76
C LEU A 211 -0.80 1.92 11.24
N HIS A 212 -1.28 2.92 10.51
CA HIS A 212 -1.31 4.30 10.95
C HIS A 212 -2.77 4.76 11.13
N PHE A 213 -2.98 5.76 11.98
CA PHE A 213 -4.29 6.31 12.32
C PHE A 213 -4.39 7.79 11.95
N ILE A 214 -5.61 8.22 11.62
CA ILE A 214 -6.00 9.63 11.52
C ILE A 214 -7.43 9.82 12.05
N SER A 215 -7.65 10.83 12.88
CA SER A 215 -8.98 11.16 13.40
C SER A 215 -9.84 11.90 12.38
N ASP A 216 -11.17 11.78 12.49
CA ASP A 216 -12.13 12.44 11.59
C ASP A 216 -11.98 13.97 11.57
N ASP A 217 -11.60 14.57 12.70
CA ASP A 217 -11.40 16.00 12.84
C ASP A 217 -9.97 16.46 12.46
N LEU A 218 -9.14 15.52 11.99
CA LEU A 218 -7.75 15.72 11.58
C LEU A 218 -6.87 16.34 12.69
N SER A 219 -7.23 16.14 13.97
CA SER A 219 -6.47 16.66 15.11
C SER A 219 -5.47 15.66 15.69
N VAL A 220 -5.64 14.37 15.40
CA VAL A 220 -4.80 13.28 15.91
C VAL A 220 -4.43 12.35 14.76
N GLY A 221 -3.18 11.91 14.73
CA GLY A 221 -2.72 10.86 13.84
C GLY A 221 -1.33 10.36 14.20
N GLY A 222 -0.89 9.31 13.54
CA GLY A 222 0.44 8.72 13.71
C GLY A 222 0.45 7.23 13.49
N HIS A 223 1.60 6.61 13.74
CA HIS A 223 1.77 5.16 13.72
C HIS A 223 1.10 4.52 14.94
N ILE A 224 0.29 3.48 14.74
CA ILE A 224 -0.46 2.81 15.82
C ILE A 224 0.47 1.88 16.60
N VAL A 225 0.53 2.10 17.92
CA VAL A 225 1.21 1.21 18.88
C VAL A 225 0.22 0.21 19.47
N ASP A 226 -0.96 0.67 19.87
CA ASP A 226 -2.04 -0.16 20.41
C ASP A 226 -3.39 0.50 20.16
N PHE A 227 -4.46 -0.30 20.12
CA PHE A 227 -5.82 0.21 19.96
C PHE A 227 -6.89 -0.81 20.37
N SER A 228 -8.09 -0.30 20.64
CA SER A 228 -9.32 -1.08 20.76
C SER A 228 -10.35 -0.56 19.76
N LEU A 229 -11.32 -1.39 19.41
CA LEU A 229 -12.40 -1.04 18.50
C LEU A 229 -13.76 -1.19 19.20
N ASP A 230 -14.67 -0.28 18.88
CA ASP A 230 -16.08 -0.44 19.17
C ASP A 230 -16.91 -0.15 17.92
N SER A 231 -17.61 -1.17 17.43
CA SER A 231 -18.52 -1.08 16.28
C SER A 231 -17.84 -0.50 15.02
N ALA A 232 -16.62 -0.95 14.72
CA ALA A 232 -15.86 -0.51 13.54
C ALA A 232 -16.13 -1.41 12.32
N THR A 233 -16.01 -0.84 11.13
CA THR A 233 -15.98 -1.61 9.87
C THR A 233 -14.52 -1.84 9.49
N VAL A 234 -14.13 -3.10 9.32
CA VAL A 234 -12.81 -3.45 8.78
C VAL A 234 -12.96 -3.94 7.36
N SER A 235 -12.26 -3.29 6.44
CA SER A 235 -12.16 -3.67 5.04
C SER A 235 -10.75 -4.15 4.73
N LEU A 236 -10.62 -5.27 4.03
CA LEU A 236 -9.35 -5.84 3.56
C LEU A 236 -9.34 -5.94 2.04
N ASP A 237 -8.18 -5.68 1.47
CA ASP A 237 -7.83 -5.80 0.04
C ASP A 237 -6.78 -6.91 -0.09
N GLU A 238 -7.04 -7.98 -0.85
CA GLU A 238 -6.10 -9.08 -1.04
C GLU A 238 -5.11 -8.81 -2.20
N THR A 239 -4.01 -8.15 -1.85
CA THR A 239 -3.08 -7.65 -2.85
C THR A 239 -1.97 -8.67 -3.21
N LEU A 240 -2.06 -9.29 -4.39
CA LEU A 240 -1.15 -10.39 -4.77
C LEU A 240 0.22 -9.92 -5.27
N THR A 241 0.30 -8.76 -5.90
CA THR A 241 1.53 -8.22 -6.49
C THR A 241 2.22 -7.28 -5.51
N PHE A 242 3.56 -7.34 -5.51
CA PHE A 242 4.38 -6.41 -4.74
C PHE A 242 5.43 -5.81 -5.67
N MET A 243 5.42 -4.50 -5.80
CA MET A 243 6.33 -3.74 -6.64
C MET A 243 7.17 -2.83 -5.76
N MET A 244 8.48 -2.90 -5.89
CA MET A 244 9.40 -2.08 -5.12
C MET A 244 10.23 -1.20 -6.04
N ARG A 245 10.34 0.08 -5.68
CA ARG A 245 11.31 1.02 -6.26
C ARG A 245 12.43 1.26 -5.25
N LEU A 246 13.62 0.80 -5.60
CA LEU A 246 14.82 1.06 -4.81
C LEU A 246 15.34 2.49 -5.06
N PRO A 247 15.86 3.18 -4.03
CA PRO A 247 16.70 4.36 -4.21
C PRO A 247 17.88 4.05 -5.13
N SER A 248 18.16 4.94 -6.10
CA SER A 248 19.30 4.79 -7.02
C SER A 248 20.51 5.65 -6.63
N GLU A 249 20.44 6.35 -5.50
CA GLU A 249 21.44 7.30 -5.02
C GLU A 249 21.35 7.42 -3.48
N GLY A 250 22.30 8.17 -2.89
CA GLY A 250 22.31 8.44 -1.45
C GLY A 250 22.74 7.24 -0.60
N GLY A 251 22.37 7.27 0.69
CA GLY A 251 22.83 6.28 1.68
C GLY A 251 22.47 4.82 1.35
N PHE A 252 21.44 4.59 0.55
CA PHE A 252 21.02 3.24 0.15
C PHE A 252 22.10 2.47 -0.61
N ILE A 253 22.90 3.15 -1.45
CA ILE A 253 23.92 2.50 -2.30
C ILE A 253 25.05 1.88 -1.47
N ASP A 254 25.37 2.49 -0.33
CA ASP A 254 26.49 2.12 0.51
C ASP A 254 26.05 1.38 1.81
N ALA A 255 24.74 1.22 2.03
CA ALA A 255 24.18 0.60 3.23
C ALA A 255 24.43 -0.92 3.26
N ASP A 256 24.79 -1.44 4.44
CA ASP A 256 24.87 -2.89 4.69
C ASP A 256 23.50 -3.40 5.17
N LEU A 257 22.71 -3.92 4.23
CA LEU A 257 21.37 -4.47 4.48
C LEU A 257 21.37 -5.99 4.70
N THR A 258 22.50 -6.57 5.15
CA THR A 258 22.63 -8.03 5.35
C THR A 258 22.50 -8.46 6.81
N ARG A 259 22.40 -7.50 7.73
CA ARG A 259 22.26 -7.74 9.17
C ARG A 259 20.85 -8.22 9.48
N ASP A 260 20.73 -9.12 10.44
CA ASP A 260 19.43 -9.45 11.03
C ASP A 260 19.02 -8.31 11.98
N LEU A 261 17.97 -7.60 11.61
CA LEU A 261 17.43 -6.45 12.35
C LEU A 261 16.01 -6.73 12.88
N SER A 262 15.57 -8.00 12.90
CA SER A 262 14.21 -8.39 13.30
C SER A 262 13.85 -7.95 14.73
N ASP A 263 14.75 -8.14 15.70
CA ASP A 263 14.54 -7.70 17.09
C ASP A 263 14.43 -6.17 17.19
N GLU A 264 15.26 -5.44 16.44
CA GLU A 264 15.22 -3.98 16.42
C GLU A 264 13.94 -3.48 15.77
N LEU A 265 13.49 -4.13 14.70
CA LEU A 265 12.25 -3.82 14.01
C LEU A 265 11.03 -4.00 14.94
N ALA A 266 10.96 -5.13 15.66
CA ALA A 266 9.88 -5.38 16.61
C ALA A 266 9.84 -4.30 17.70
N PHE A 267 11.01 -3.92 18.22
CA PHE A 267 11.14 -2.88 19.25
C PHE A 267 10.65 -1.50 18.77
N VAL A 268 10.97 -1.11 17.53
CA VAL A 268 10.59 0.22 17.02
C VAL A 268 9.14 0.32 16.57
N GLU A 269 8.57 -0.74 16.00
CA GLU A 269 7.21 -0.69 15.46
C GLU A 269 6.14 -0.98 16.52
N ARG A 270 6.39 -1.89 17.47
CA ARG A 270 5.41 -2.26 18.51
C ARG A 270 6.11 -2.46 19.87
N PRO A 271 6.56 -1.38 20.54
CA PRO A 271 7.26 -1.48 21.81
C PRO A 271 6.37 -2.09 22.91
N GLY A 272 6.88 -3.12 23.60
CA GLY A 272 6.27 -3.66 24.84
C GLY A 272 5.26 -4.81 24.67
N GLN A 273 5.27 -5.50 23.53
CA GLN A 273 4.38 -6.64 23.24
C GLN A 273 5.04 -8.03 23.47
N ASP A 274 6.04 -8.13 24.36
CA ASP A 274 6.71 -9.39 24.75
C ASP A 274 5.82 -10.36 25.55
#